data_AF-A0A1S2LP41-F1
#
_entry.id   AF-A0A1S2LP41-F1
#
_cell.length_a   1.000
_cell.length_b   1.000
_cell.length_c   1.000
_cell.angle_alpha   90.00
_cell.angle_beta   90.00
_cell.angle_gamma   90.00
#
_symmetry.space_group_name_H-M   'P 1'
#
loop_
_entity.id
_entity.type
_entity.pdbx_description
1 polymer ?
#
loop_
_entity_poly.entity_id
_entity_poly.type
_entity_poly.pdbx_seq_one_letter_code
_entity_poly.pdbx_strand_id
1 'polypeptide(L)'
;MKVKIFAFGIVFLLLLVGCNNEKEFSEILQDERIQLLIHQEKVDNGVVLFYVPNTTGDGEAIEARFIEKTLLGWEASLLHRGGGSSLLAIPTIFLPKMGEKSLLFGFHPNNAIDEIKVEYKHGGVLKEVEANTIENKERHIWFAFVEQPKVKTIYTIKGYFNGELIETVKEESIGISN
;
A
#
# COMPACT_ATOMS: atom_id res chain seq x y z
N MET A 1 4.19 53.03 36.34
CA MET A 1 3.39 51.82 36.61
C MET A 1 3.51 50.90 35.40
N LYS A 2 4.17 49.74 35.53
CA LYS A 2 4.42 48.79 34.41
C LYS A 2 3.34 47.71 34.43
N VAL A 3 2.56 47.57 33.36
CA VAL A 3 1.64 46.44 33.15
C VAL A 3 2.38 45.38 32.33
N LYS A 4 2.53 44.18 32.89
CA LYS A 4 2.99 42.97 32.18
C LYS A 4 1.76 42.32 31.55
N ILE A 5 1.75 42.16 30.23
CA ILE A 5 0.76 41.32 29.54
C ILE A 5 1.35 39.91 29.45
N PHE A 6 0.62 38.95 30.00
CA PHE A 6 0.92 37.53 29.98
C PHE A 6 0.70 36.96 28.58
N ALA A 7 1.71 36.28 28.03
CA ALA A 7 1.56 35.36 26.93
C ALA A 7 0.90 34.08 27.45
N PHE A 8 -0.42 33.94 27.29
CA PHE A 8 -1.15 32.71 27.53
C PHE A 8 -2.23 32.57 26.48
N GLY A 9 -1.91 31.86 25.41
CA GLY A 9 -2.84 31.63 24.32
C GLY A 9 -2.10 31.30 23.04
N ILE A 10 -1.57 30.07 22.95
CA ILE A 10 -1.32 29.21 21.76
C ILE A 10 -0.57 27.98 22.30
N VAL A 11 -1.17 27.20 23.21
CA VAL A 11 -0.66 25.85 23.55
C VAL A 11 -1.80 24.85 23.75
N PHE A 12 -3.06 25.25 23.57
CA PHE A 12 -4.23 24.40 23.88
C PHE A 12 -5.07 24.00 22.65
N LEU A 13 -4.46 23.98 21.46
CA LEU A 13 -5.14 23.50 20.24
C LEU A 13 -4.50 22.25 19.62
N LEU A 14 -3.40 21.74 20.17
CA LEU A 14 -2.68 20.58 19.63
C LEU A 14 -3.06 19.24 20.28
N LEU A 15 -3.76 19.25 21.42
CA LEU A 15 -4.10 18.02 22.16
C LEU A 15 -5.45 17.41 21.81
N LEU A 16 -6.37 18.15 21.15
CA LEU A 16 -7.68 17.63 20.75
C LEU A 16 -7.66 16.90 19.40
N VAL A 17 -6.65 17.12 18.57
CA VAL A 17 -6.53 16.46 17.25
C VAL A 17 -6.08 15.00 17.38
N GLY A 18 -5.29 14.67 18.41
CA GLY A 18 -4.73 13.32 18.57
C GLY A 18 -5.74 12.23 18.92
N CYS A 19 -6.79 12.54 19.69
CA CYS A 19 -7.74 11.53 20.16
C CYS A 19 -8.83 11.18 19.13
N ASN A 20 -9.20 12.10 18.24
CA ASN A 20 -10.18 11.83 17.18
C ASN A 20 -9.61 10.92 16.10
N ASN A 21 -8.31 11.04 15.79
CA ASN A 21 -7.69 10.33 14.68
C ASN A 21 -7.58 8.81 14.92
N GLU A 22 -7.33 8.36 16.14
CA GLU A 22 -7.25 6.92 16.45
C GLU A 22 -8.62 6.23 16.35
N LYS A 23 -9.70 6.96 16.68
CA LYS A 23 -11.06 6.45 16.55
C LYS A 23 -11.45 6.27 15.08
N GLU A 24 -11.15 7.25 14.24
CA GLU A 24 -11.37 7.19 12.78
C GLU A 24 -10.61 6.02 12.13
N PHE A 25 -9.35 5.79 12.53
CA PHE A 25 -8.58 4.63 12.06
C PHE A 25 -9.22 3.30 12.46
N SER A 26 -9.69 3.19 13.70
CA SER A 26 -10.38 1.98 14.19
C SER A 26 -11.69 1.71 13.44
N GLU A 27 -12.40 2.76 13.01
CA GLU A 27 -13.61 2.64 12.19
C GLU A 27 -13.29 2.14 10.77
N ILE A 28 -12.18 2.58 10.18
CA ILE A 28 -11.72 2.06 8.86
C ILE A 28 -11.38 0.56 8.94
N LEU A 29 -10.86 0.08 10.07
CA LEU A 29 -10.59 -1.35 10.30
C LEU A 29 -11.85 -2.18 10.58
N GLN A 30 -12.96 -1.54 10.96
CA GLN A 30 -14.27 -2.17 11.18
C GLN A 30 -15.18 -2.10 9.94
N ASP A 31 -14.62 -1.81 8.77
CA ASP A 31 -15.35 -1.78 7.50
C ASP A 31 -16.03 -3.14 7.24
N GLU A 32 -17.36 -3.16 7.20
CA GLU A 32 -18.18 -4.37 6.99
C GLU A 32 -17.90 -5.08 5.65
N ARG A 33 -17.19 -4.40 4.74
CA ARG A 33 -16.68 -4.98 3.49
C ARG A 33 -15.45 -5.85 3.69
N ILE A 34 -14.84 -5.88 4.88
CA ILE A 34 -13.71 -6.75 5.21
C ILE A 34 -14.26 -8.00 5.89
N GLN A 35 -14.13 -9.15 5.22
CA GLN A 35 -14.46 -10.45 5.83
C GLN A 35 -13.34 -10.92 6.75
N LEU A 36 -12.09 -10.82 6.28
CA LEU A 36 -10.90 -11.27 7.00
C LEU A 36 -9.74 -10.32 6.76
N LEU A 37 -9.18 -9.75 7.83
CA LEU A 37 -7.91 -9.04 7.77
C LEU A 37 -6.77 -10.08 7.76
N ILE A 38 -5.92 -10.03 6.74
CA ILE A 38 -4.79 -10.94 6.55
C ILE A 38 -3.52 -10.34 7.16
N HIS A 39 -3.25 -9.07 6.88
CA HIS A 39 -2.07 -8.37 7.37
C HIS A 39 -2.31 -6.87 7.48
N GLN A 40 -1.62 -6.24 8.42
CA GLN A 40 -1.60 -4.79 8.61
C GLN A 40 -0.17 -4.36 8.87
N GLU A 41 0.32 -3.40 8.09
CA GLU A 41 1.68 -2.87 8.22
C GLU A 41 1.69 -1.35 8.27
N LYS A 42 2.35 -0.81 9.29
CA LYS A 42 2.61 0.62 9.37
C LYS A 42 3.80 0.97 8.50
N VAL A 43 3.63 1.97 7.64
CA VAL A 43 4.70 2.54 6.80
C VAL A 43 4.80 4.05 7.07
N ASP A 44 5.84 4.70 6.54
CA ASP A 44 6.19 6.10 6.87
C ASP A 44 4.99 7.06 6.91
N ASN A 45 4.11 6.96 5.91
CA ASN A 45 2.99 7.89 5.71
C ASN A 45 1.61 7.23 5.87
N GLY A 46 1.51 6.04 6.46
CA GLY A 46 0.22 5.37 6.52
C GLY A 46 0.25 3.93 6.99
N VAL A 47 -0.78 3.20 6.58
CA VAL A 47 -0.94 1.78 6.88
C VAL A 47 -1.34 1.05 5.60
N VAL A 48 -0.65 -0.04 5.30
CA VAL A 48 -1.02 -1.00 4.26
C VAL A 48 -1.83 -2.12 4.90
N LEU A 49 -2.97 -2.45 4.32
CA LEU A 49 -3.84 -3.54 4.73
C LEU A 49 -3.95 -4.55 3.60
N PHE A 50 -3.89 -5.83 3.95
CA PHE A 50 -4.27 -6.94 3.07
C PHE A 50 -5.48 -7.66 3.68
N TYR A 51 -6.51 -7.89 2.89
CA TYR A 51 -7.75 -8.46 3.39
C TYR A 51 -8.51 -9.27 2.33
N VAL A 52 -9.38 -10.16 2.80
CA VAL A 52 -10.41 -10.81 1.98
C VAL A 52 -11.68 -9.95 2.05
N PRO A 53 -12.22 -9.47 0.93
CA PRO A 53 -13.43 -8.67 0.92
C PRO A 53 -14.65 -9.57 1.16
N ASN A 54 -15.64 -9.03 1.86
CA ASN A 54 -16.96 -9.63 2.05
C ASN A 54 -17.77 -9.49 0.75
N THR A 55 -17.52 -10.38 -0.21
CA THR A 55 -18.26 -10.43 -1.49
C THR A 55 -19.08 -11.70 -1.58
N THR A 56 -20.28 -11.61 -2.16
CA THR A 56 -21.23 -12.73 -2.31
C THR A 56 -20.89 -13.66 -3.49
N GLY A 57 -19.64 -13.72 -3.93
CA GLY A 57 -19.19 -14.54 -5.07
C GLY A 57 -18.02 -15.45 -4.71
N ASP A 58 -17.91 -16.59 -5.38
CA ASP A 58 -17.00 -17.72 -5.09
C ASP A 58 -15.49 -17.45 -5.32
N GLY A 59 -14.99 -16.24 -5.02
CA GLY A 59 -13.59 -15.88 -5.18
C GLY A 59 -12.95 -15.36 -3.90
N GLU A 60 -12.02 -16.11 -3.30
CA GLU A 60 -11.08 -15.62 -2.27
C GLU A 60 -10.01 -14.69 -2.90
N ALA A 61 -10.43 -13.58 -3.49
CA ALA A 61 -9.52 -12.56 -3.96
C ALA A 61 -8.96 -11.79 -2.76
N ILE A 62 -7.64 -11.69 -2.64
CA ILE A 62 -7.02 -10.82 -1.63
C ILE A 62 -6.91 -9.43 -2.23
N GLU A 63 -7.38 -8.44 -1.48
CA GLU A 63 -7.25 -7.02 -1.81
C GLU A 63 -6.20 -6.35 -0.93
N ALA A 64 -5.64 -5.26 -1.44
CA ALA A 64 -4.83 -4.35 -0.65
C ALA A 64 -5.50 -2.98 -0.55
N ARG A 65 -5.30 -2.32 0.59
CA ARG A 65 -5.71 -0.92 0.81
C ARG A 65 -4.58 -0.16 1.48
N PHE A 66 -4.38 1.08 1.08
CA PHE A 66 -3.52 2.01 1.79
C PHE A 66 -4.35 3.10 2.46
N ILE A 67 -4.04 3.34 3.73
CA ILE A 67 -4.65 4.40 4.53
C ILE A 67 -3.55 5.41 4.82
N GLU A 68 -3.62 6.56 4.18
CA GLU A 68 -2.65 7.63 4.33
C GLU A 68 -2.91 8.41 5.62
N LYS A 69 -1.83 8.77 6.32
CA LYS A 69 -1.89 9.69 7.45
C LYS A 69 -1.62 11.10 6.95
N THR A 70 -2.65 11.94 6.98
CA THR A 70 -2.56 13.35 6.58
C THR A 70 -2.46 14.27 7.80
N LEU A 71 -2.27 15.57 7.57
CA LEU A 71 -2.34 16.59 8.63
C LEU A 71 -3.75 16.73 9.24
N LEU A 72 -4.78 16.25 8.54
CA LEU A 72 -6.19 16.38 8.93
C LEU A 72 -6.79 15.10 9.53
N GLY A 73 -6.06 13.98 9.52
CA GLY A 73 -6.59 12.69 9.97
C GLY A 73 -6.13 11.54 9.07
N TRP A 74 -6.87 10.45 9.08
CA TRP A 74 -6.60 9.30 8.22
C TRP A 74 -7.44 9.37 6.96
N GLU A 75 -6.81 9.31 5.80
CA GLU A 75 -7.49 9.28 4.52
C GLU A 75 -7.29 7.91 3.87
N ALA A 76 -8.36 7.14 3.76
CA ALA A 76 -8.32 5.93 2.95
C ALA A 76 -8.30 6.34 1.48
N SER A 77 -7.34 5.86 0.69
CA SER A 77 -7.43 6.01 -0.76
C SER A 77 -8.67 5.27 -1.24
N LEU A 78 -9.73 6.00 -1.62
CA LEU A 78 -11.07 5.50 -2.01
C LEU A 78 -11.07 4.61 -3.28
N LEU A 79 -9.90 4.23 -3.79
CA LEU A 79 -9.77 3.34 -4.93
C LEU A 79 -9.85 1.89 -4.45
N HIS A 80 -11.08 1.44 -4.19
CA HIS A 80 -11.46 0.02 -4.17
C HIS A 80 -11.17 -0.57 -5.54
N ARG A 81 -9.94 -1.07 -5.74
CA ARG A 81 -9.58 -1.81 -6.94
C ARG A 81 -8.94 -3.12 -6.49
N GLY A 82 -9.81 -4.06 -6.13
CA GLY A 82 -9.45 -5.46 -6.10
C GLY A 82 -8.97 -5.89 -7.47
N GLY A 83 -7.82 -6.54 -7.52
CA GLY A 83 -7.45 -7.42 -8.60
C GLY A 83 -7.40 -8.83 -8.03
N GLY A 84 -8.04 -9.78 -8.71
CA GLY A 84 -7.64 -11.17 -8.59
C GLY A 84 -6.63 -11.42 -9.70
N SER A 85 -5.50 -12.05 -9.39
CA SER A 85 -4.68 -12.60 -10.46
C SER A 85 -4.44 -14.09 -10.25
N SER A 86 -4.29 -14.77 -11.39
CA SER A 86 -4.32 -16.22 -11.52
C SER A 86 -3.13 -16.87 -10.82
N LEU A 87 -3.38 -18.05 -10.25
CA LEU A 87 -2.50 -18.91 -9.44
C LEU A 87 -1.13 -19.31 -10.05
N LEU A 88 -0.71 -18.75 -11.19
CA LEU A 88 0.42 -19.24 -12.00
C LEU A 88 1.49 -18.20 -12.36
N ALA A 89 1.34 -16.94 -11.92
CA ALA A 89 2.36 -15.89 -12.04
C ALA A 89 2.50 -15.19 -10.68
N ILE A 90 3.37 -14.19 -10.53
CA ILE A 90 3.25 -13.18 -9.46
C ILE A 90 2.05 -12.27 -9.81
N PRO A 91 0.83 -12.51 -9.31
CA PRO A 91 -0.28 -11.57 -9.45
C PRO A 91 0.16 -10.19 -9.02
N THR A 92 0.14 -9.22 -9.92
CA THR A 92 0.53 -7.85 -9.62
C THR A 92 -0.65 -6.93 -9.86
N ILE A 93 -0.94 -6.07 -8.89
CA ILE A 93 -2.03 -5.11 -8.96
C ILE A 93 -1.46 -3.74 -8.63
N PHE A 94 -1.88 -2.77 -9.43
CA PHE A 94 -1.41 -1.40 -9.35
C PHE A 94 -2.50 -0.48 -8.79
N LEU A 95 -2.21 0.19 -7.68
CA LEU A 95 -3.08 1.21 -7.08
C LEU A 95 -2.55 2.61 -7.43
N PRO A 96 -3.22 3.33 -8.36
CA PRO A 96 -2.59 4.39 -9.14
C PRO A 96 -2.42 5.73 -8.44
N LYS A 97 -2.89 5.96 -7.20
CA LYS A 97 -2.73 7.28 -6.58
C LYS A 97 -2.79 7.27 -5.05
N MET A 98 -1.65 7.58 -4.44
CA MET A 98 -1.47 7.87 -3.01
C MET A 98 -0.39 8.96 -2.91
N GLY A 99 -0.79 10.23 -2.91
CA GLY A 99 0.14 11.35 -3.11
C GLY A 99 0.91 11.23 -4.43
N GLU A 100 2.25 11.23 -4.37
CA GLU A 100 3.16 11.07 -5.52
C GLU A 100 3.54 9.60 -5.82
N LYS A 101 3.08 8.66 -5.00
CA LYS A 101 3.41 7.24 -5.10
C LYS A 101 2.18 6.40 -5.47
N SER A 102 2.45 5.16 -5.83
CA SER A 102 1.47 4.12 -6.15
C SER A 102 1.88 2.83 -5.48
N LEU A 103 0.90 2.03 -5.04
CA LEU A 103 1.17 0.72 -4.44
C LEU A 103 1.16 -0.32 -5.55
N LEU A 104 2.27 -1.00 -5.73
CA LEU A 104 2.30 -2.29 -6.40
C LEU A 104 2.23 -3.35 -5.32
N PHE A 105 1.34 -4.31 -5.48
CA PHE A 105 1.30 -5.45 -4.58
C PHE A 105 1.00 -6.72 -5.34
N GLY A 106 1.35 -7.83 -4.70
CA GLY A 106 1.09 -9.12 -5.25
C GLY A 106 1.16 -10.25 -4.26
N PHE A 107 0.90 -11.43 -4.79
CA PHE A 107 0.94 -12.69 -4.08
C PHE A 107 1.86 -13.63 -4.83
N HIS A 108 2.41 -14.61 -4.16
CA HIS A 108 3.14 -15.66 -4.83
C HIS A 108 2.94 -17.00 -4.13
N PRO A 109 2.59 -18.08 -4.85
CA PRO A 109 2.44 -19.41 -4.26
C PRO A 109 3.79 -20.06 -3.90
N ASN A 110 4.91 -19.61 -4.51
CA ASN A 110 6.22 -20.17 -4.17
C ASN A 110 6.80 -19.46 -2.94
N ASN A 111 6.70 -20.13 -1.79
CA ASN A 111 7.32 -19.66 -0.55
C ASN A 111 8.86 -19.72 -0.58
N ALA A 112 9.47 -20.21 -1.66
CA ALA A 112 10.93 -20.17 -1.82
C ALA A 112 11.46 -18.79 -2.21
N ILE A 113 10.64 -17.86 -2.74
CA ILE A 113 11.13 -16.51 -3.01
C ILE A 113 11.33 -15.79 -1.67
N ASP A 114 12.53 -15.30 -1.38
CA ASP A 114 12.88 -14.57 -0.16
C ASP A 114 13.02 -13.05 -0.39
N GLU A 115 13.32 -12.64 -1.62
CA GLU A 115 13.50 -11.25 -2.02
C GLU A 115 12.74 -10.94 -3.31
N ILE A 116 12.07 -9.78 -3.36
CA ILE A 116 11.37 -9.28 -4.55
C ILE A 116 11.85 -7.88 -4.87
N LYS A 117 12.20 -7.66 -6.14
CA LYS A 117 12.61 -6.35 -6.67
C LYS A 117 11.70 -5.90 -7.80
N VAL A 118 11.40 -4.61 -7.83
CA VAL A 118 10.61 -3.98 -8.89
C VAL A 118 11.49 -2.99 -9.65
N GLU A 119 11.69 -3.27 -10.94
CA GLU A 119 12.39 -2.39 -11.87
C GLU A 119 11.42 -1.67 -12.80
N TYR A 120 11.58 -0.36 -12.98
CA TYR A 120 10.74 0.42 -13.88
C TYR A 120 11.45 1.69 -14.37
N LYS A 121 10.90 2.32 -15.41
CA LYS A 121 11.39 3.62 -15.88
C LYS A 121 10.45 4.73 -15.43
N HIS A 122 10.99 5.74 -14.76
CA HIS A 122 10.29 6.97 -14.43
C HIS A 122 11.05 8.17 -15.01
N GLY A 123 10.40 8.96 -15.86
CA GLY A 123 11.06 10.08 -16.56
C GLY A 123 12.26 9.67 -17.42
N GLY A 124 12.26 8.44 -17.94
CA GLY A 124 13.37 7.87 -18.71
C GLY A 124 14.51 7.26 -17.88
N VAL A 125 14.49 7.43 -16.55
CA VAL A 125 15.50 6.89 -15.63
C VAL A 125 15.05 5.52 -15.13
N LEU A 126 15.95 4.53 -15.14
CA LEU A 126 15.72 3.22 -14.53
C LEU A 126 15.73 3.37 -13.00
N LYS A 127 14.70 2.82 -12.37
CA LYS A 127 14.49 2.77 -10.92
C LYS A 127 14.37 1.32 -10.50
N GLU A 128 14.89 1.02 -9.33
CA GLU A 128 14.78 -0.27 -8.65
C GLU A 128 14.27 -0.01 -7.24
N VAL A 129 13.28 -0.79 -6.81
CA VAL A 129 12.72 -0.74 -5.45
C VAL A 129 12.65 -2.17 -4.92
N GLU A 130 13.16 -2.38 -3.72
CA GLU A 130 12.97 -3.62 -2.98
C GLU A 130 11.57 -3.65 -2.38
N ALA A 131 10.86 -4.75 -2.58
CA ALA A 131 9.51 -4.93 -2.05
C ALA A 131 9.58 -5.45 -0.60
N ASN A 132 8.62 -5.02 0.21
CA ASN A 132 8.38 -5.64 1.50
C ASN A 132 7.67 -6.98 1.27
N THR A 133 8.14 -8.00 1.99
CA THR A 133 7.65 -9.38 1.93
C THR A 133 6.97 -9.74 3.24
N ILE A 134 5.83 -10.43 3.15
CA ILE A 134 5.04 -10.87 4.30
C ILE A 134 4.82 -12.36 4.14
N GLU A 135 5.44 -13.13 5.03
CA GLU A 135 5.24 -14.56 5.12
C GLU A 135 3.87 -14.87 5.77
N ASN A 136 2.99 -15.53 5.03
CA ASN A 136 1.80 -16.16 5.56
C ASN A 136 1.84 -17.66 5.22
N LYS A 137 1.28 -18.51 6.09
CA LYS A 137 1.37 -19.99 6.03
C LYS A 137 0.97 -20.59 4.68
N GLU A 138 0.14 -19.90 3.91
CA GLU A 138 -0.40 -20.40 2.64
C GLU A 138 -0.02 -19.55 1.42
N ARG A 139 0.47 -18.31 1.62
CA ARG A 139 0.73 -17.36 0.53
C ARG A 139 1.86 -16.41 0.93
N HIS A 140 2.78 -16.15 0.03
CA HIS A 140 3.75 -15.07 0.18
C HIS A 140 3.16 -13.78 -0.38
N ILE A 141 2.95 -12.75 0.45
CA ILE A 141 2.43 -11.45 0.02
C ILE A 141 3.61 -10.49 -0.12
N TRP A 142 3.58 -9.62 -1.12
CA TRP A 142 4.58 -8.56 -1.25
C TRP A 142 3.96 -7.24 -1.68
N PHE A 143 4.63 -6.14 -1.36
CA PHE A 143 4.28 -4.82 -1.87
C PHE A 143 5.45 -3.87 -1.97
N ALA A 144 5.36 -2.94 -2.91
CA ALA A 144 6.32 -1.87 -3.11
C ALA A 144 5.60 -0.56 -3.42
N PHE A 145 6.12 0.54 -2.88
CA PHE A 145 5.70 1.87 -3.30
C PHE A 145 6.57 2.35 -4.46
N VAL A 146 5.95 2.64 -5.60
CA VAL A 146 6.62 3.16 -6.80
C VAL A 146 6.14 4.57 -7.12
N GLU A 147 6.91 5.32 -7.89
CA GLU A 147 6.47 6.63 -8.34
C GLU A 147 5.28 6.52 -9.29
N GLN A 148 4.31 7.43 -9.15
CA GLN A 148 3.10 7.40 -9.97
C GLN A 148 3.45 7.54 -11.47
N PRO A 149 3.01 6.60 -12.33
CA PRO A 149 3.30 6.62 -13.75
C PRO A 149 2.50 7.74 -14.43
N LYS A 150 3.20 8.69 -15.06
CA LYS A 150 2.60 9.77 -15.88
C LYS A 150 2.30 9.32 -17.31
N VAL A 151 2.95 8.26 -17.74
CA VAL A 151 2.81 7.62 -19.06
C VAL A 151 2.65 6.12 -18.84
N LYS A 152 2.40 5.36 -19.91
CA LYS A 152 2.44 3.90 -19.84
C LYS A 152 3.81 3.44 -19.32
N THR A 153 3.79 2.73 -18.20
CA THR A 153 5.01 2.24 -17.52
C THR A 153 4.93 0.72 -17.40
N ILE A 154 6.02 0.06 -17.80
CA ILE A 154 6.23 -1.36 -17.60
C ILE A 154 7.07 -1.54 -16.34
N TYR A 155 6.52 -2.30 -15.40
CA TYR A 155 7.22 -2.78 -14.21
C TYR A 155 7.73 -4.20 -14.49
N THR A 156 8.99 -4.46 -14.15
CA THR A 156 9.60 -5.79 -14.18
C THR A 156 9.79 -6.24 -12.74
N ILE A 157 8.96 -7.18 -12.29
CA ILE A 157 9.00 -7.76 -10.96
C ILE A 157 9.90 -8.99 -11.02
N LYS A 158 10.94 -9.01 -10.18
CA LYS A 158 11.94 -10.07 -10.11
C LYS A 158 11.88 -10.72 -8.76
N GLY A 159 11.83 -12.05 -8.75
CA GLY A 159 11.84 -12.86 -7.53
C GLY A 159 13.15 -13.63 -7.40
N TYR A 160 13.73 -13.57 -6.21
CA TYR A 160 15.01 -14.17 -5.89
C TYR A 160 14.87 -15.24 -4.80
N PHE A 161 15.77 -16.22 -4.81
CA PHE A 161 15.96 -17.19 -3.74
C PHE A 161 17.46 -17.30 -3.45
N ASN A 162 17.88 -17.03 -2.22
CA ASN A 162 19.30 -16.99 -1.84
C ASN A 162 20.14 -16.10 -2.78
N GLY A 163 19.56 -14.99 -3.26
CA GLY A 163 20.20 -14.06 -4.18
C GLY A 163 20.25 -14.49 -5.65
N GLU A 164 19.72 -15.67 -6.01
CA GLU A 164 19.58 -16.10 -7.40
C GLU A 164 18.22 -15.70 -7.96
N LEU A 165 18.21 -15.09 -9.15
CA LEU A 165 16.98 -14.74 -9.86
C LEU A 165 16.29 -16.02 -10.33
N ILE A 166 15.10 -16.31 -9.80
CA ILE A 166 14.32 -17.51 -10.15
C ILE A 166 13.03 -17.20 -10.89
N GLU A 167 12.52 -15.97 -10.82
CA GLU A 167 11.30 -15.56 -11.51
C GLU A 167 11.35 -14.11 -12.02
N THR A 168 10.69 -13.85 -13.15
CA THR A 168 10.50 -12.49 -13.67
C THR A 168 9.12 -12.36 -14.30
N VAL A 169 8.37 -11.35 -13.85
CA VAL A 169 7.04 -10.98 -14.35
C VAL A 169 7.07 -9.54 -14.85
N LYS A 170 6.33 -9.25 -15.92
CA LYS A 170 6.14 -7.89 -16.41
C LYS A 170 4.70 -7.47 -16.20
N GLU A 171 4.52 -6.34 -15.54
CA GLU A 171 3.22 -5.72 -15.31
C GLU A 171 3.16 -4.38 -16.04
N GLU A 172 2.04 -4.08 -16.68
CA GLU A 172 1.85 -2.83 -17.39
C GLU A 172 0.83 -1.95 -16.66
N SER A 173 1.21 -0.72 -16.36
CA SER A 173 0.28 0.32 -15.92
C SER A 173 0.01 1.32 -17.04
N ILE A 174 -1.26 1.68 -17.20
CA ILE A 174 -1.65 2.84 -18.01
C ILE A 174 -1.59 4.05 -17.08
N GLY A 175 -0.68 4.98 -17.37
CA GLY A 175 -0.57 6.23 -16.63
C GLY A 175 -1.88 7.01 -16.66
N ILE A 176 -2.27 7.60 -15.53
CA ILE A 176 -3.42 8.51 -15.48
C ILE A 176 -2.88 9.89 -15.89
N SER A 177 -3.22 10.34 -17.09
CA SER A 177 -3.04 11.75 -17.45
C SER A 177 -4.10 12.56 -16.70
N ASN A 178 -3.65 13.56 -15.93
CA ASN A 178 -4.54 14.59 -15.38
C ASN A 178 -4.90 15.60 -16.47
#